data_AF-A0A6S6LZP1-F1
#
_entry.id   AF-A0A6S6LZP1-F1
#
_cell.length_a   1.000
_cell.length_b   1.000
_cell.length_c   1.000
_cell.angle_alpha   90.00
_cell.angle_beta   90.00
_cell.angle_gamma   90.00
#
_symmetry.space_group_name_H-M   'P 1'
#
loop_
_entity.id
_entity.type
_entity.pdbx_description
1 polymer ?
#
loop_
_entity_poly.entity_id
_entity_poly.type
_entity_poly.pdbx_seq_one_letter_code
_entity_poly.pdbx_strand_id
1 'polypeptide(L)'
;MKGQVFTVAKLHYINGVVFKAAESRSTTIETLAGSYPETTKSGNAKHPEKRVRDLVRLAAGVGLLTLDKHKVDITELGQRYYHARSPLKWGLSDKQRVILQQYILEDPYRTETIYAITTLLFLTKAGYKGDKLSRQYAIEIGKAAAWKSDVTYAGFTKFGLSYIEELGLMQVSESDLMAGGPSAEERYQEKVNTVNLIVLPEGQLPAPMPATIGRRVRYPSNPRISKTALVAADFKCELDSKHITFRNCASNNQYMEAHHLVPMSKQGLFDVRLDVPENILSLCPTCHRKIHLADDAERKATVEKAFRLKAKGLPTRGIHIDFKRLCQLYSFPT
;
A
#
# COMPACT_ATOMS: atom_id res chain seq x y z
N MET A 1 -15.57 3.72 10.01
CA MET A 1 -15.13 3.53 11.41
C MET A 1 -14.79 4.91 11.98
N LYS A 2 -15.00 5.18 13.28
CA LYS A 2 -14.47 6.40 13.90
C LYS A 2 -13.09 6.08 14.47
N GLY A 3 -12.07 6.86 14.14
CA GLY A 3 -10.71 6.59 14.62
C GLY A 3 -10.54 6.98 16.09
N GLN A 4 -9.61 6.33 16.79
CA GLN A 4 -9.28 6.61 18.19
C GLN A 4 -7.86 7.16 18.30
N VAL A 5 -7.72 8.32 18.95
CA VAL A 5 -6.44 9.02 19.17
C VAL A 5 -6.17 9.21 20.65
N PHE A 6 -4.90 9.40 21.02
CA PHE A 6 -4.46 9.50 22.40
C PHE A 6 -3.51 10.68 22.60
N THR A 7 -3.49 11.24 23.81
CA THR A 7 -2.52 12.25 24.24
C THR A 7 -1.21 11.60 24.71
N VAL A 8 -0.63 10.80 23.81
CA VAL A 8 0.64 10.11 24.03
C VAL A 8 1.59 10.58 22.94
N ALA A 9 2.75 11.14 23.34
CA ALA A 9 3.63 11.82 22.39
C ALA A 9 4.36 10.85 21.45
N LYS A 10 4.72 9.66 21.96
CA LYS A 10 5.55 8.65 21.30
C LYS A 10 4.94 7.26 21.52
N LEU A 11 4.94 6.41 20.51
CA LEU A 11 4.37 5.07 20.53
C LEU A 11 5.08 4.18 21.54
N HIS A 12 6.42 4.23 21.62
CA HIS A 12 7.21 3.40 22.54
C HIS A 12 6.92 3.67 24.03
N TYR A 13 6.15 4.71 24.38
CA TYR A 13 5.73 4.93 25.76
C TYR A 13 4.83 3.81 26.29
N ILE A 14 4.24 2.99 25.42
CA ILE A 14 3.49 1.79 25.81
C ILE A 14 4.39 0.66 26.30
N ASN A 15 5.71 0.69 26.05
CA ASN A 15 6.61 -0.41 26.41
C ASN A 15 6.56 -0.75 27.89
N GLY A 16 6.44 0.25 28.77
CA GLY A 16 6.35 0.01 30.21
C GLY A 16 5.17 -0.88 30.59
N VAL A 17 3.96 -0.53 30.11
CA VAL A 17 2.76 -1.33 30.40
C VAL A 17 2.76 -2.69 29.70
N VAL A 18 3.26 -2.77 28.46
CA VAL A 18 3.34 -4.03 27.72
C VAL A 18 4.32 -5.00 28.38
N PHE A 19 5.50 -4.51 28.78
CA PHE A 19 6.54 -5.34 29.38
C PHE A 19 6.12 -5.83 30.75
N LYS A 20 5.48 -4.97 31.56
CA LYS A 20 4.96 -5.36 32.87
C LYS A 20 3.83 -6.38 32.76
N ALA A 21 2.91 -6.22 31.80
CA ALA A 21 1.87 -7.20 31.54
C ALA A 21 2.42 -8.54 31.00
N ALA A 22 3.56 -8.53 30.30
CA ALA A 22 4.21 -9.74 29.80
C ALA A 22 4.74 -10.64 30.92
N GLU A 23 5.19 -10.06 32.05
CA GLU A 23 5.74 -10.79 33.21
C GLU A 23 4.72 -11.75 33.83
N SER A 24 3.45 -11.34 33.92
CA SER A 24 2.39 -12.11 34.57
C SER A 24 1.35 -12.70 33.61
N ARG A 25 1.44 -12.42 32.31
CA ARG A 25 0.47 -12.72 31.23
C ARG A 25 -0.92 -12.08 31.38
N SER A 26 -1.36 -11.88 32.62
CA SER A 26 -2.60 -11.22 33.01
C SER A 26 -2.33 -10.30 34.20
N THR A 27 -2.92 -9.11 34.21
CA THR A 27 -2.75 -8.10 35.26
C THR A 27 -3.95 -7.15 35.30
N THR A 28 -3.89 -6.09 36.10
CA THR A 28 -4.93 -5.04 36.14
C THR A 28 -4.33 -3.66 35.96
N ILE A 29 -5.17 -2.68 35.60
CA ILE A 29 -4.78 -1.27 35.55
C ILE A 29 -4.21 -0.79 36.90
N GLU A 30 -4.79 -1.22 38.01
CA GLU A 30 -4.36 -0.85 39.37
C GLU A 30 -2.97 -1.41 39.66
N THR A 31 -2.73 -2.70 39.36
CA THR A 31 -1.41 -3.31 39.52
C THR A 31 -0.35 -2.61 38.67
N LEU A 32 -0.66 -2.30 37.40
CA LEU A 32 0.24 -1.56 36.51
C LEU A 32 0.51 -0.12 37.01
N ALA A 33 -0.48 0.51 37.65
CA ALA A 33 -0.33 1.82 38.27
C ALA A 33 0.47 1.78 39.58
N GLY A 34 0.39 0.70 40.35
CA GLY A 34 1.26 0.46 41.50
C GLY A 34 2.74 0.39 41.12
N SER A 35 3.05 -0.12 39.91
CA SER A 35 4.40 -0.13 39.34
C SER A 35 4.69 1.07 38.43
N TYR A 36 4.18 2.26 38.77
CA TYR A 36 4.28 3.48 37.94
C TYR A 36 5.69 3.83 37.40
N PRO A 37 6.78 3.74 38.20
CA PRO A 37 8.13 4.02 37.72
C PRO A 37 8.59 3.06 36.61
N GLU A 38 8.03 1.86 36.57
CA GLU A 38 8.31 0.88 35.53
C GLU A 38 7.37 1.03 34.34
N THR A 39 6.12 1.43 34.56
CA THR A 39 5.14 1.46 33.47
C THR A 39 5.16 2.77 32.66
N THR A 40 5.87 3.81 33.10
CA THR A 40 5.87 5.13 32.44
C THR A 40 7.25 5.79 32.30
N LYS A 41 7.50 6.50 31.18
CA LYS A 41 8.82 7.10 30.86
C LYS A 41 9.15 8.38 31.62
N SER A 42 8.16 9.16 32.05
CA SER A 42 8.41 10.52 32.55
C SER A 42 7.44 10.92 33.67
N GLY A 43 8.00 11.24 34.84
CA GLY A 43 7.48 12.13 35.87
C GLY A 43 6.23 11.66 36.66
N ASN A 44 6.21 11.98 37.95
CA ASN A 44 5.07 11.76 38.85
C ASN A 44 3.80 12.38 38.26
N ALA A 45 2.91 11.54 37.71
CA ALA A 45 1.60 12.00 37.30
C ALA A 45 0.77 12.28 38.56
N LYS A 46 0.02 13.39 38.57
CA LYS A 46 -1.01 13.65 39.59
C LYS A 46 -2.03 12.51 39.67
N HIS A 47 -2.24 11.76 38.57
CA HIS A 47 -3.14 10.61 38.49
C HIS A 47 -2.49 9.44 37.72
N PRO A 48 -1.69 8.60 38.40
CA PRO A 48 -0.97 7.46 37.81
C PRO A 48 -1.87 6.50 37.02
N GLU A 49 -3.00 6.11 37.59
CA GLU A 49 -3.93 5.16 36.95
C GLU A 49 -4.50 5.67 35.63
N LYS A 50 -4.85 6.96 35.56
CA LYS A 50 -5.39 7.54 34.32
C LYS A 50 -4.34 7.47 33.20
N ARG A 51 -3.09 7.79 33.53
CA ARG A 51 -1.99 7.72 32.57
C ARG A 51 -1.72 6.29 32.11
N VAL A 52 -1.66 5.35 33.04
CA VAL A 52 -1.49 3.92 32.74
C VAL A 52 -2.65 3.40 31.88
N ARG A 53 -3.89 3.79 32.18
CA ARG A 53 -5.06 3.42 31.39
C ARG A 53 -4.98 3.91 29.94
N ASP A 54 -4.52 5.13 29.71
CA ASP A 54 -4.35 5.66 28.35
C ASP A 54 -3.26 4.89 27.58
N LEU A 55 -2.16 4.52 28.26
CA LEU A 55 -1.10 3.69 27.67
C LEU A 55 -1.58 2.28 27.34
N VAL A 56 -2.35 1.66 28.25
CA VAL A 56 -2.94 0.33 28.02
C VAL A 56 -3.95 0.36 26.89
N ARG A 57 -4.79 1.40 26.79
CA ARG A 57 -5.73 1.57 25.68
C ARG A 57 -5.02 1.77 24.34
N LEU A 58 -3.93 2.53 24.30
CA LEU A 58 -3.11 2.65 23.10
C LEU A 58 -2.48 1.30 22.73
N ALA A 59 -1.89 0.58 23.70
CA ALA A 59 -1.30 -0.74 23.49
C ALA A 59 -2.33 -1.76 22.99
N ALA A 60 -3.54 -1.73 23.54
CA ALA A 60 -4.65 -2.55 23.07
C ALA A 60 -5.14 -2.14 21.68
N GLY A 61 -5.17 -0.83 21.42
CA GLY A 61 -5.47 -0.26 20.11
C GLY A 61 -4.53 -0.77 19.02
N VAL A 62 -3.24 -0.97 19.32
CA VAL A 62 -2.27 -1.57 18.38
C VAL A 62 -2.14 -3.09 18.52
N GLY A 63 -3.04 -3.73 19.29
CA GLY A 63 -3.15 -5.18 19.41
C GLY A 63 -2.14 -5.89 20.31
N LEU A 64 -1.31 -5.15 21.06
CA LEU A 64 -0.32 -5.76 21.97
C LEU A 64 -0.94 -6.26 23.28
N LEU A 65 -2.03 -5.63 23.71
CA LEU A 65 -2.78 -6.00 24.92
C LEU A 65 -4.26 -6.17 24.58
N THR A 66 -5.01 -6.80 25.47
CA THR A 66 -6.46 -6.67 25.55
C THR A 66 -6.83 -5.93 26.85
N LEU A 67 -7.97 -5.26 26.84
CA LEU A 67 -8.48 -4.56 28.02
C LEU A 67 -9.97 -4.87 28.16
N ASP A 68 -10.33 -5.60 29.21
CA ASP A 68 -11.72 -5.80 29.63
C ASP A 68 -11.93 -5.15 31.00
N LYS A 69 -12.64 -4.01 31.01
CA LYS A 69 -12.83 -3.12 32.18
C LYS A 69 -11.49 -2.70 32.81
N HIS A 70 -11.01 -3.47 33.77
CA HIS A 70 -9.76 -3.25 34.51
C HIS A 70 -8.74 -4.35 34.28
N LYS A 71 -9.14 -5.49 33.72
CA LYS A 71 -8.28 -6.63 33.42
C LYS A 71 -7.52 -6.37 32.13
N VAL A 72 -6.22 -6.64 32.17
CA VAL A 72 -5.29 -6.45 31.07
C VAL A 72 -4.59 -7.78 30.81
N ASP A 73 -4.77 -8.31 29.60
CA ASP A 73 -4.07 -9.51 29.17
C ASP A 73 -3.11 -9.17 28.04
N ILE A 74 -1.95 -9.84 28.00
CA ILE A 74 -1.04 -9.72 26.86
C ILE A 74 -1.48 -10.64 25.73
N THR A 75 -1.47 -10.12 24.50
CA THR A 75 -1.81 -10.93 23.32
C THR A 75 -0.60 -11.75 22.86
N GLU A 76 -0.81 -12.67 21.93
CA GLU A 76 0.29 -13.37 21.26
C GLU A 76 1.23 -12.39 20.52
N LEU A 77 0.66 -11.36 19.89
CA LEU A 77 1.43 -10.27 19.28
C LEU A 77 2.24 -9.51 20.34
N GLY A 78 1.62 -9.22 21.49
CA GLY A 78 2.26 -8.59 22.65
C GLY A 78 3.46 -9.39 23.17
N GLN A 79 3.32 -10.71 23.27
CA GLN A 79 4.40 -11.60 23.69
C GLN A 79 5.56 -11.59 22.67
N ARG A 80 5.26 -11.73 21.38
CA ARG A 80 6.27 -11.62 20.31
C ARG A 80 7.00 -10.28 20.35
N TYR A 81 6.26 -9.19 20.54
CA TYR A 81 6.79 -7.83 20.68
C TYR A 81 7.68 -7.68 21.92
N TYR A 82 7.29 -8.27 23.05
CA TYR A 82 8.07 -8.28 24.29
C TYR A 82 9.39 -9.04 24.13
N HIS A 83 9.37 -10.22 23.48
CA HIS A 83 10.59 -11.00 23.21
C HIS A 83 11.52 -10.33 22.19
N ALA A 84 10.98 -9.47 21.34
CA ALA A 84 11.75 -8.69 20.37
C ALA A 84 12.36 -7.39 20.94
N ARG A 85 12.17 -7.08 22.24
CA ARG A 85 12.55 -5.79 22.83
C ARG A 85 14.04 -5.48 22.78
N SER A 86 14.35 -4.19 22.66
CA SER A 86 15.71 -3.66 22.88
C SER A 86 16.04 -3.62 24.38
N PRO A 87 17.33 -3.69 24.77
CA PRO A 87 17.78 -3.34 26.12
C PRO A 87 17.35 -1.92 26.54
N LEU A 88 17.22 -1.00 25.58
CA LEU A 88 16.67 0.33 25.80
C LEU A 88 15.14 0.28 25.87
N LYS A 89 14.61 0.20 27.10
CA LYS A 89 13.16 0.15 27.37
C LYS A 89 12.35 1.22 26.65
N TRP A 90 12.89 2.43 26.55
CA TRP A 90 12.19 3.60 26.03
C TRP A 90 12.58 3.94 24.59
N GLY A 91 12.59 2.90 23.75
CA GLY A 91 12.72 2.96 22.30
C GLY A 91 12.09 1.72 21.66
N LEU A 92 12.06 1.67 20.32
CA LEU A 92 11.65 0.49 19.56
C LEU A 92 12.88 -0.16 18.94
N SER A 93 13.04 -1.48 19.10
CA SER A 93 13.99 -2.24 18.28
C SER A 93 13.48 -2.37 16.84
N ASP A 94 14.36 -2.68 15.90
CA ASP A 94 13.96 -2.94 14.51
C ASP A 94 12.97 -4.11 14.41
N LYS A 95 13.17 -5.16 15.21
CA LYS A 95 12.24 -6.28 15.28
C LYS A 95 10.85 -5.87 15.80
N GLN A 96 10.80 -5.00 16.81
CA GLN A 96 9.54 -4.46 17.33
C GLN A 96 8.81 -3.60 16.30
N ARG A 97 9.55 -2.78 15.53
CA ARG A 97 9.00 -2.01 14.41
C ARG A 97 8.37 -2.93 13.39
N VAL A 98 9.10 -3.93 12.89
CA VAL A 98 8.59 -4.87 11.88
C VAL A 98 7.32 -5.59 12.35
N ILE A 99 7.28 -6.06 13.60
CA ILE A 99 6.09 -6.71 14.17
C ILE A 99 4.88 -5.79 14.13
N LEU A 100 5.02 -4.55 14.59
CA LEU A 100 3.92 -3.58 14.61
C LEU A 100 3.54 -3.12 13.20
N GLN A 101 4.50 -2.85 12.33
CA GLN A 101 4.27 -2.46 10.94
C GLN A 101 3.41 -3.51 10.23
N GLN A 102 3.82 -4.79 10.27
CA GLN A 102 3.08 -5.88 9.62
C GLN A 102 1.65 -5.96 10.15
N TYR A 103 1.47 -5.96 11.46
CA TYR A 103 0.15 -6.09 12.08
C TYR A 103 -0.78 -4.91 11.79
N ILE A 104 -0.25 -3.68 11.81
CA ILE A 104 -0.99 -2.43 11.53
C ILE A 104 -1.38 -2.34 10.05
N LEU A 105 -0.47 -2.72 9.13
CA LEU A 105 -0.68 -2.59 7.69
C LEU A 105 -1.49 -3.74 7.07
N GLU A 106 -1.48 -4.92 7.69
CA GLU A 106 -2.25 -6.08 7.23
C GLU A 106 -3.77 -5.80 7.19
N ASP A 107 -4.29 -5.13 8.22
CA ASP A 107 -5.70 -4.74 8.27
C ASP A 107 -5.85 -3.31 8.83
N PRO A 108 -5.94 -2.30 7.95
CA PRO A 108 -6.14 -0.91 8.33
C PRO A 108 -7.42 -0.62 9.14
N TYR A 109 -8.38 -1.54 9.17
CA TYR A 109 -9.67 -1.35 9.86
C TYR A 109 -9.80 -2.20 11.13
N ARG A 110 -8.75 -2.93 11.51
CA ARG A 110 -8.76 -3.88 12.64
C ARG A 110 -9.21 -3.26 13.95
N THR A 111 -8.73 -2.04 14.24
CA THR A 111 -9.10 -1.27 15.43
C THR A 111 -9.23 0.21 15.09
N GLU A 112 -9.95 0.96 15.93
CA GLU A 112 -10.11 2.41 15.74
C GLU A 112 -8.76 3.15 15.80
N THR A 113 -7.80 2.62 16.55
CA THR A 113 -6.44 3.17 16.65
C THR A 113 -5.62 2.88 15.41
N ILE A 114 -5.66 1.64 14.90
CA ILE A 114 -4.99 1.25 13.65
C ILE A 114 -5.54 2.08 12.49
N TYR A 115 -6.87 2.21 12.41
CA TYR A 115 -7.52 3.05 11.40
C TYR A 115 -7.06 4.51 11.46
N ALA A 116 -6.90 5.07 12.65
CA ALA A 116 -6.37 6.42 12.81
C ALA A 116 -4.91 6.54 12.31
N ILE A 117 -4.04 5.58 12.66
CA ILE A 117 -2.63 5.58 12.25
C ILE A 117 -2.50 5.42 10.72
N THR A 118 -3.18 4.45 10.12
CA THR A 118 -3.09 4.15 8.69
C THR A 118 -3.72 5.25 7.83
N THR A 119 -4.83 5.85 8.27
CA THR A 119 -5.44 7.01 7.61
C THR A 119 -4.45 8.17 7.52
N LEU A 120 -3.77 8.50 8.62
CA LEU A 120 -2.79 9.58 8.62
C LEU A 120 -1.60 9.28 7.70
N LEU A 121 -1.10 8.04 7.71
CA LEU A 121 -0.05 7.58 6.79
C LEU A 121 -0.46 7.72 5.32
N PHE A 122 -1.69 7.35 4.96
CA PHE A 122 -2.15 7.45 3.58
C PHE A 122 -2.32 8.90 3.13
N LEU A 123 -2.81 9.79 4.01
CA LEU A 123 -2.91 11.22 3.72
C LEU A 123 -1.53 11.86 3.53
N THR A 124 -0.53 11.52 4.36
CA THR A 124 0.83 12.02 4.18
C THR A 124 1.45 11.51 2.87
N LYS A 125 1.28 10.22 2.55
CA LYS A 125 1.72 9.65 1.26
C LYS A 125 0.99 10.24 0.05
N ALA A 126 -0.26 10.67 0.22
CA ALA A 126 -1.01 11.40 -0.80
C ALA A 126 -0.58 12.88 -0.95
N GLY A 127 0.42 13.33 -0.20
CA GLY A 127 1.00 14.67 -0.32
C GLY A 127 0.33 15.74 0.54
N TYR A 128 -0.61 15.39 1.42
CA TYR A 128 -1.21 16.34 2.35
C TYR A 128 -0.17 16.79 3.39
N LYS A 129 -0.10 18.10 3.64
CA LYS A 129 0.83 18.71 4.61
C LYS A 129 0.15 19.80 5.44
N GLY A 130 0.75 20.14 6.59
CA GLY A 130 0.35 21.26 7.45
C GLY A 130 -1.13 21.21 7.88
N ASP A 131 -1.80 22.35 7.83
CA ASP A 131 -3.20 22.47 8.26
C ASP A 131 -4.16 21.66 7.40
N LYS A 132 -3.88 21.55 6.09
CA LYS A 132 -4.69 20.73 5.17
C LYS A 132 -4.68 19.26 5.57
N LEU A 133 -3.51 18.74 5.95
CA LEU A 133 -3.38 17.39 6.49
C LEU A 133 -4.20 17.23 7.77
N SER A 134 -4.03 18.15 8.71
CA SER A 134 -4.66 18.04 10.04
C SER A 134 -6.19 18.08 9.94
N ARG A 135 -6.74 18.98 9.10
CA ARG A 135 -8.18 19.09 8.86
C ARG A 135 -8.73 17.87 8.13
N GLN A 136 -8.07 17.42 7.05
CA GLN A 136 -8.53 16.23 6.32
C GLN A 136 -8.47 14.99 7.20
N TYR A 137 -7.39 14.81 7.97
CA TYR A 137 -7.23 13.71 8.89
C TYR A 137 -8.41 13.62 9.87
N ALA A 138 -8.77 14.73 10.52
CA ALA A 138 -9.91 14.78 11.43
C ALA A 138 -11.26 14.42 10.78
N ILE A 139 -11.45 14.79 9.51
CA ILE A 139 -12.65 14.43 8.74
C ILE A 139 -12.70 12.91 8.53
N GLU A 140 -11.62 12.33 7.99
CA GLU A 140 -11.56 10.90 7.67
C GLU A 140 -11.77 10.03 8.92
N ILE A 141 -11.17 10.39 10.06
CA ILE A 141 -11.33 9.63 11.30
C ILE A 141 -12.61 9.97 12.09
N GLY A 142 -13.48 10.84 11.55
CA GLY A 142 -14.73 11.21 12.20
C GLY A 142 -14.58 12.05 13.48
N LYS A 143 -13.51 12.85 13.58
CA LYS A 143 -13.22 13.75 14.71
C LYS A 143 -13.40 15.24 14.40
N ALA A 144 -13.78 15.61 13.17
CA ALA A 144 -13.99 17.01 12.78
C ALA A 144 -14.94 17.79 13.70
N ALA A 145 -16.02 17.17 14.20
CA ALA A 145 -16.94 17.79 15.15
C ALA A 145 -16.41 17.84 16.60
N ALA A 146 -15.47 16.95 16.95
CA ALA A 146 -14.93 16.83 18.30
C ALA A 146 -13.73 17.76 18.54
N TRP A 147 -12.91 18.01 17.51
CA TRP A 147 -11.74 18.88 17.60
C TRP A 147 -12.15 20.33 17.36
N LYS A 148 -12.07 21.15 18.42
CA LYS A 148 -12.65 22.51 18.46
C LYS A 148 -11.67 23.64 18.19
N SER A 149 -10.37 23.37 18.07
CA SER A 149 -9.34 24.40 17.87
C SER A 149 -8.18 23.90 17.03
N ASP A 150 -7.54 24.78 16.25
CA ASP A 150 -6.40 24.43 15.40
C ASP A 150 -5.24 23.80 16.18
N VAL A 151 -5.07 24.19 17.45
CA VAL A 151 -4.12 23.57 18.39
C VAL A 151 -4.44 22.08 18.61
N THR A 152 -5.72 21.74 18.72
CA THR A 152 -6.17 20.34 18.88
C THR A 152 -5.92 19.54 17.61
N TYR A 153 -6.22 20.12 16.43
CA TYR A 153 -5.93 19.51 15.13
C TYR A 153 -4.43 19.22 14.98
N ALA A 154 -3.59 20.23 15.20
CA ALA A 154 -2.15 20.10 15.09
C ALA A 154 -1.57 19.12 16.12
N GLY A 155 -2.05 19.16 17.37
CA GLY A 155 -1.57 18.31 18.45
C GLY A 155 -1.78 16.82 18.19
N PHE A 156 -3.01 16.40 17.87
CA PHE A 156 -3.29 14.99 17.60
C PHE A 156 -2.65 14.50 16.29
N THR A 157 -2.58 15.36 15.27
CA THR A 157 -1.86 15.05 14.03
C THR A 157 -0.37 14.85 14.31
N LYS A 158 0.25 15.70 15.14
CA LYS A 158 1.65 15.57 15.55
C LYS A 158 1.94 14.28 16.31
N PHE A 159 1.05 13.86 17.22
CA PHE A 159 1.20 12.58 17.92
C PHE A 159 1.16 11.41 16.95
N GLY A 160 0.18 11.38 16.04
CA GLY A 160 0.07 10.34 15.02
C GLY A 160 1.29 10.31 14.08
N LEU A 161 1.76 11.47 13.59
CA LEU A 161 2.97 11.58 12.78
C LEU A 161 4.19 11.03 13.51
N SER A 162 4.28 11.28 14.81
CA SER A 162 5.36 10.72 15.61
C SER A 162 5.29 9.20 15.72
N TYR A 163 4.09 8.60 15.77
CA TYR A 163 3.99 7.13 15.77
C TYR A 163 4.45 6.56 14.43
N ILE A 164 4.04 7.18 13.33
CA ILE A 164 4.44 6.79 11.97
C ILE A 164 5.97 6.90 11.81
N GLU A 165 6.57 7.99 12.30
CA GLU A 165 8.03 8.17 12.31
C GLU A 165 8.75 7.08 13.12
N GLU A 166 8.28 6.77 14.33
CA GLU A 166 8.92 5.75 15.19
C GLU A 166 8.80 4.33 14.66
N LEU A 167 7.68 4.05 13.99
CA LEU A 167 7.48 2.83 13.24
C LEU A 167 8.34 2.78 11.98
N GLY A 168 9.09 3.84 11.62
CA GLY A 168 9.89 3.87 10.40
C GLY A 168 9.04 3.92 9.13
N LEU A 169 7.81 4.42 9.21
CA LEU A 169 6.88 4.49 8.07
C LEU A 169 7.01 5.80 7.27
N MET A 170 7.86 6.75 7.73
CA MET A 170 8.11 8.07 7.09
C MET A 170 9.55 8.27 6.57
N GLN A 171 10.52 7.48 7.02
CA GLN A 171 11.91 7.48 6.51
C GLN A 171 12.34 6.02 6.30
N VAL A 172 13.24 5.78 5.34
CA VAL A 172 13.83 4.48 4.91
C VAL A 172 13.01 3.85 3.77
N SER A 173 13.44 3.82 2.49
CA SER A 173 14.65 3.31 1.81
C SER A 173 14.72 1.78 1.77
N GLU A 174 14.38 1.21 0.61
CA GLU A 174 14.64 -0.13 0.06
C GLU A 174 14.30 -1.41 0.88
N SER A 175 14.08 -1.37 2.19
CA SER A 175 13.79 -2.58 3.00
C SER A 175 12.29 -2.85 3.25
N ASP A 176 11.38 -1.96 2.81
CA ASP A 176 9.92 -2.17 2.77
C ASP A 176 9.46 -3.18 1.68
N LEU A 177 10.40 -3.93 1.12
CA LEU A 177 10.26 -4.86 0.01
C LEU A 177 9.34 -6.07 0.26
N MET A 178 8.75 -6.27 1.45
CA MET A 178 8.03 -7.52 1.77
C MET A 178 6.73 -7.38 2.59
N ALA A 179 5.97 -6.28 2.46
CA ALA A 179 4.53 -6.27 2.80
C ALA A 179 3.77 -5.10 2.14
N GLY A 180 3.97 -4.89 0.84
CA GLY A 180 2.92 -4.32 0.00
C GLY A 180 2.04 -5.48 -0.44
N GLY A 181 0.74 -5.48 -0.11
CA GLY A 181 -0.18 -6.35 -0.84
C GLY A 181 -0.01 -6.10 -2.34
N PRO A 182 -0.18 -7.11 -3.20
CA PRO A 182 0.21 -7.00 -4.59
C PRO A 182 -0.40 -5.74 -5.21
N SER A 183 0.41 -4.96 -5.90
CA SER A 183 -0.01 -3.77 -6.62
C SER A 183 -1.18 -4.10 -7.54
N ALA A 184 -1.92 -3.07 -7.99
CA ALA A 184 -2.98 -3.32 -8.98
C ALA A 184 -2.46 -4.02 -10.24
N GLU A 185 -1.21 -3.73 -10.61
CA GLU A 185 -0.49 -4.37 -11.71
C GLU A 185 -0.17 -5.84 -11.38
N GLU A 186 0.42 -6.12 -10.23
CA GLU A 186 0.76 -7.50 -9.81
C GLU A 186 -0.49 -8.39 -9.75
N ARG A 187 -1.58 -7.90 -9.13
CA ARG A 187 -2.88 -8.61 -9.11
C ARG A 187 -3.44 -8.83 -10.51
N TYR A 188 -3.18 -7.92 -11.44
CA TYR A 188 -3.63 -8.07 -12.82
C TYR A 188 -2.82 -9.17 -13.52
N GLN A 189 -1.50 -9.16 -13.41
CA GLN A 189 -0.63 -10.19 -14.00
C GLN A 189 -0.91 -11.59 -13.44
N GLU A 190 -1.18 -11.72 -12.13
CA GLU A 190 -1.63 -12.98 -11.52
C GLU A 190 -2.93 -13.50 -12.15
N LYS A 191 -3.90 -12.62 -12.37
CA LYS A 191 -5.17 -12.98 -13.04
C LYS A 191 -4.94 -13.42 -14.48
N VAL A 192 -4.10 -12.72 -15.24
CA VAL A 192 -3.79 -13.09 -16.64
C VAL A 192 -3.28 -14.55 -16.71
N ASN A 193 -2.48 -14.98 -15.73
CA ASN A 193 -1.91 -16.32 -15.73
C ASN A 193 -2.94 -17.44 -15.49
N THR A 194 -4.05 -17.14 -14.81
CA THR A 194 -5.05 -18.12 -14.35
C THR A 194 -6.32 -18.18 -15.21
N VAL A 195 -6.57 -17.16 -16.04
CA VAL A 195 -7.77 -17.13 -16.90
C VAL A 195 -7.58 -17.84 -18.24
N ASN A 196 -8.69 -18.24 -18.85
CA ASN A 196 -8.74 -18.75 -20.21
C ASN A 196 -8.67 -17.61 -21.24
N LEU A 197 -8.02 -17.88 -22.38
CA LEU A 197 -7.96 -16.94 -23.49
C LEU A 197 -9.35 -16.63 -24.07
N ILE A 198 -9.43 -15.53 -24.81
CA ILE A 198 -10.62 -15.17 -25.59
C ILE A 198 -10.20 -14.70 -26.98
N VAL A 199 -10.89 -15.18 -28.01
CA VAL A 199 -10.69 -14.70 -29.38
C VAL A 199 -11.64 -13.53 -29.60
N LEU A 200 -11.08 -12.38 -29.98
CA LEU A 200 -11.88 -11.23 -30.39
C LEU A 200 -12.18 -11.32 -31.89
N PRO A 201 -13.35 -10.82 -32.35
CA PRO A 201 -13.61 -10.68 -33.78
C PRO A 201 -12.56 -9.76 -34.43
N GLU A 202 -12.30 -9.96 -35.72
CA GLU A 202 -11.37 -9.13 -36.49
C GLU A 202 -11.87 -7.70 -36.68
N GLY A 203 -10.95 -6.80 -37.02
CA GLY A 203 -11.26 -5.39 -37.30
C GLY A 203 -11.45 -4.51 -36.06
N GLN A 204 -12.06 -3.36 -36.30
CA GLN A 204 -12.27 -2.32 -35.30
C GLN A 204 -13.36 -2.72 -34.30
N LEU A 205 -13.14 -2.40 -33.03
CA LEU A 205 -14.11 -2.63 -31.97
C LEU A 205 -14.48 -1.31 -31.29
N PRO A 206 -15.76 -1.08 -30.98
CA PRO A 206 -16.19 0.14 -30.33
C PRO A 206 -15.54 0.28 -28.95
N ALA A 207 -15.23 1.52 -28.56
CA ALA A 207 -14.75 1.82 -27.22
C ALA A 207 -15.70 1.26 -26.15
N PRO A 208 -15.17 0.62 -25.08
CA PRO A 208 -15.99 0.09 -24.01
C PRO A 208 -16.62 1.23 -23.20
N MET A 209 -17.79 1.00 -22.61
CA MET A 209 -18.36 1.95 -21.65
C MET A 209 -17.44 2.07 -20.42
N PRO A 210 -17.21 3.29 -19.92
CA PRO A 210 -16.44 3.45 -18.69
C PRO A 210 -17.22 2.95 -17.48
N ALA A 211 -16.49 2.42 -16.51
CA ALA A 211 -17.00 2.15 -15.17
C ALA A 211 -16.74 3.36 -14.24
N THR A 212 -17.77 3.79 -13.53
CA THR A 212 -17.64 4.81 -12.49
C THR A 212 -17.31 4.14 -11.17
N ILE A 213 -16.10 4.37 -10.65
CA ILE A 213 -15.68 3.91 -9.33
C ILE A 213 -15.45 5.14 -8.45
N GLY A 214 -16.43 5.44 -7.60
CA GLY A 214 -16.45 6.68 -6.81
C GLY A 214 -16.52 7.91 -7.71
N ARG A 215 -15.57 8.84 -7.57
CA ARG A 215 -15.48 10.07 -8.40
C ARG A 215 -14.61 9.90 -9.66
N ARG A 216 -14.10 8.70 -9.95
CA ARG A 216 -13.17 8.45 -11.07
C ARG A 216 -13.83 7.57 -12.12
N VAL A 217 -13.70 7.98 -13.38
CA VAL A 217 -14.06 7.20 -14.56
C VAL A 217 -12.87 6.29 -14.89
N ARG A 218 -13.11 4.98 -15.04
CA ARG A 218 -12.09 3.99 -15.42
C ARG A 218 -12.59 3.08 -16.52
N TYR A 219 -11.67 2.65 -17.38
CA TYR A 219 -11.94 1.62 -18.38
C TYR A 219 -11.28 0.32 -17.90
N PRO A 220 -12.05 -0.69 -17.47
CA PRO A 220 -11.47 -1.95 -17.02
C PRO A 220 -10.89 -2.72 -18.20
N SER A 221 -9.68 -3.26 -18.04
CA SER A 221 -9.11 -4.24 -18.97
C SER A 221 -9.59 -5.65 -18.63
N ASN A 222 -9.62 -6.52 -19.64
CA ASN A 222 -10.01 -7.91 -19.53
C ASN A 222 -8.77 -8.82 -19.59
N PRO A 223 -8.39 -9.47 -18.46
CA PRO A 223 -7.23 -10.36 -18.41
C PRO A 223 -7.22 -11.48 -19.46
N ARG A 224 -8.40 -11.88 -19.95
CA ARG A 224 -8.53 -12.91 -20.99
C ARG A 224 -7.96 -12.45 -22.35
N ILE A 225 -8.06 -11.15 -22.66
CA ILE A 225 -7.51 -10.56 -23.89
C ILE A 225 -5.99 -10.50 -23.78
N SER A 226 -5.47 -10.11 -22.61
CA SER A 226 -4.04 -10.20 -22.30
C SER A 226 -3.52 -11.63 -22.44
N LYS A 227 -4.24 -12.63 -21.92
CA LYS A 227 -3.88 -14.05 -22.09
C LYS A 227 -3.76 -14.45 -23.56
N THR A 228 -4.67 -13.97 -24.42
CA THR A 228 -4.60 -14.19 -25.87
C THR A 228 -3.32 -13.64 -26.49
N ALA A 229 -2.88 -12.44 -26.09
CA ALA A 229 -1.62 -11.86 -26.56
C ALA A 229 -0.40 -12.68 -26.10
N LEU A 230 -0.37 -13.13 -24.84
CA LEU A 230 0.71 -13.99 -24.32
C LEU A 230 0.81 -15.32 -25.09
N VAL A 231 -0.35 -15.95 -25.36
CA VAL A 231 -0.40 -17.22 -26.12
C VAL A 231 0.06 -16.99 -27.56
N ALA A 232 -0.35 -15.91 -28.21
CA ALA A 232 0.08 -15.58 -29.58
C ALA A 232 1.59 -15.34 -29.68
N ALA A 233 2.21 -14.86 -28.60
CA ALA A 233 3.66 -14.69 -28.49
C ALA A 233 4.40 -15.96 -28.00
N ASP A 234 3.71 -17.10 -27.87
CA ASP A 234 4.28 -18.37 -27.37
C ASP A 234 4.95 -18.20 -25.98
N PHE A 235 4.40 -17.31 -25.15
CA PHE A 235 4.97 -16.93 -23.85
C PHE A 235 6.46 -16.54 -23.92
N LYS A 236 6.88 -15.91 -25.03
CA LYS A 236 8.20 -15.31 -25.21
C LYS A 236 8.12 -13.80 -25.06
N CYS A 237 9.24 -13.19 -24.67
CA CYS A 237 9.33 -11.73 -24.61
C CYS A 237 9.44 -11.19 -26.04
N GLU A 238 8.54 -10.29 -26.42
CA GLU A 238 8.53 -9.68 -27.76
C GLU A 238 9.67 -8.69 -27.98
N LEU A 239 10.24 -8.13 -26.90
CA LEU A 239 11.38 -7.23 -27.01
C LEU A 239 12.71 -7.97 -27.15
N ASP A 240 12.81 -9.20 -26.67
CA ASP A 240 13.97 -10.08 -26.89
C ASP A 240 13.55 -11.54 -26.68
N SER A 241 13.54 -12.33 -27.76
CA SER A 241 13.13 -13.73 -27.73
C SER A 241 14.11 -14.65 -26.98
N LYS A 242 15.32 -14.15 -26.65
CA LYS A 242 16.32 -14.89 -25.86
C LYS A 242 16.10 -14.76 -24.36
N HIS A 243 15.27 -13.82 -23.90
CA HIS A 243 14.98 -13.68 -22.48
C HIS A 243 14.24 -14.91 -21.98
N ILE A 244 14.81 -15.53 -20.94
CA ILE A 244 14.23 -16.67 -20.24
C ILE A 244 13.76 -16.27 -18.83
N THR A 245 12.65 -16.82 -18.39
CA THR A 245 12.12 -16.68 -17.03
C THR A 245 11.75 -18.05 -16.45
N PHE A 246 11.28 -18.07 -15.21
CA PHE A 246 10.83 -19.31 -14.56
C PHE A 246 9.51 -19.82 -15.16
N ARG A 247 9.23 -21.11 -14.96
CA ARG A 247 7.97 -21.73 -15.36
C ARG A 247 6.88 -21.39 -14.35
N ASN A 248 5.76 -20.84 -14.81
CA ASN A 248 4.62 -20.52 -13.98
C ASN A 248 3.84 -21.80 -13.62
N CYS A 249 3.52 -21.99 -12.34
CA CYS A 249 2.83 -23.19 -11.85
C CYS A 249 1.39 -23.34 -12.37
N ALA A 250 0.68 -22.24 -12.59
CA ALA A 250 -0.72 -22.26 -13.04
C ALA A 250 -0.84 -22.50 -14.56
N SER A 251 0.03 -21.90 -15.36
CA SER A 251 -0.03 -22.02 -16.82
C SER A 251 0.87 -23.09 -17.40
N ASN A 252 1.83 -23.62 -16.61
CA ASN A 252 2.92 -24.50 -17.04
C ASN A 252 3.80 -23.93 -18.17
N ASN A 253 3.66 -22.64 -18.49
CA ASN A 253 4.46 -21.94 -19.51
C ASN A 253 5.51 -21.07 -18.84
N GLN A 254 6.41 -20.50 -19.65
CA GLN A 254 7.33 -19.48 -19.19
C GLN A 254 6.57 -18.25 -18.68
N TYR A 255 6.99 -17.66 -17.55
CA TYR A 255 6.32 -16.52 -16.95
C TYR A 255 6.57 -15.23 -17.75
N MET A 256 5.50 -14.63 -18.26
CA MET A 256 5.51 -13.34 -18.95
C MET A 256 4.38 -12.46 -18.40
N GLU A 257 4.53 -11.16 -18.58
CA GLU A 257 3.58 -10.12 -18.16
C GLU A 257 3.01 -9.42 -19.40
N ALA A 258 1.71 -9.15 -19.38
CA ALA A 258 1.02 -8.39 -20.42
C ALA A 258 1.24 -6.89 -20.21
N HIS A 259 1.63 -6.16 -21.26
CA HIS A 259 1.75 -4.70 -21.21
C HIS A 259 1.02 -4.05 -22.38
N HIS A 260 0.05 -3.16 -22.11
CA HIS A 260 -0.57 -2.35 -23.14
C HIS A 260 0.39 -1.24 -23.62
N LEU A 261 0.74 -1.24 -24.90
CA LEU A 261 1.60 -0.23 -25.52
C LEU A 261 0.94 1.14 -25.51
N VAL A 262 -0.31 1.27 -25.95
CA VAL A 262 -1.10 2.48 -25.71
C VAL A 262 -1.78 2.29 -24.35
N PRO A 263 -1.45 3.10 -23.32
CA PRO A 263 -1.91 2.84 -21.97
C PRO A 263 -3.44 2.88 -21.83
N MET A 264 -4.03 1.91 -21.12
CA MET A 264 -5.49 1.85 -20.88
C MET A 264 -6.06 3.07 -20.17
N SER A 265 -5.24 3.81 -19.40
CA SER A 265 -5.62 5.08 -18.79
C SER A 265 -5.99 6.16 -19.82
N LYS A 266 -5.59 5.98 -21.09
CA LYS A 266 -5.86 6.86 -22.22
C LYS A 266 -7.02 6.40 -23.09
N GLN A 267 -7.73 5.33 -22.74
CA GLN A 267 -8.88 4.81 -23.50
C GLN A 267 -9.92 5.89 -23.85
N GLY A 268 -10.15 6.86 -22.95
CA GLY A 268 -11.08 7.97 -23.22
C GLY A 268 -10.63 8.96 -24.33
N LEU A 269 -9.43 8.79 -24.90
CA LEU A 269 -8.94 9.56 -26.04
C LEU A 269 -9.15 8.85 -27.39
N PHE A 270 -9.75 7.64 -27.39
CA PHE A 270 -9.93 6.81 -28.57
C PHE A 270 -11.38 6.34 -28.65
N ASP A 271 -11.97 6.45 -29.85
CA ASP A 271 -13.32 5.97 -30.15
C ASP A 271 -13.38 4.46 -30.39
N VAL A 272 -12.21 3.82 -30.45
CA VAL A 272 -12.03 2.37 -30.58
C VAL A 272 -11.49 1.76 -29.28
N ARG A 273 -11.72 0.47 -29.08
CA ARG A 273 -11.21 -0.29 -27.94
C ARG A 273 -9.68 -0.41 -28.01
N LEU A 274 -8.98 0.05 -26.97
CA LEU A 274 -7.54 -0.16 -26.77
C LEU A 274 -7.19 -1.53 -26.21
N ASP A 275 -8.13 -2.18 -25.51
CA ASP A 275 -7.94 -3.52 -24.94
C ASP A 275 -8.09 -4.60 -26.00
N VAL A 276 -7.06 -4.72 -26.84
CA VAL A 276 -6.97 -5.65 -27.98
C VAL A 276 -5.56 -6.27 -28.03
N PRO A 277 -5.39 -7.51 -28.50
CA PRO A 277 -4.08 -8.19 -28.51
C PRO A 277 -2.99 -7.42 -29.26
N GLU A 278 -3.33 -6.70 -30.32
CA GLU A 278 -2.41 -5.92 -31.15
C GLU A 278 -1.83 -4.71 -30.40
N ASN A 279 -2.47 -4.29 -29.32
CA ASN A 279 -1.98 -3.25 -28.42
C ASN A 279 -1.28 -3.84 -27.18
N ILE A 280 -1.20 -5.16 -27.02
CA ILE A 280 -0.63 -5.83 -25.84
C ILE A 280 0.67 -6.55 -26.23
N LEU A 281 1.72 -6.33 -25.45
CA LEU A 281 2.99 -7.03 -25.57
C LEU A 281 3.09 -8.14 -24.52
N SER A 282 3.64 -9.28 -24.92
CA SER A 282 4.16 -10.30 -24.00
C SER A 282 5.60 -9.93 -23.61
N LEU A 283 5.85 -9.60 -22.34
CA LEU A 283 7.15 -9.13 -21.86
C LEU A 283 7.65 -9.96 -20.68
N CYS A 284 8.97 -10.15 -20.58
CA CYS A 284 9.54 -10.64 -19.33
C CYS A 284 9.45 -9.55 -18.24
N PRO A 285 9.49 -9.90 -16.95
CA PRO A 285 9.35 -8.93 -15.86
C PRO A 285 10.38 -7.80 -15.91
N THR A 286 11.62 -8.10 -16.34
CA THR A 286 12.68 -7.10 -16.51
C THR A 286 12.31 -6.06 -17.58
N CYS A 287 11.88 -6.51 -18.76
CA CYS A 287 11.48 -5.63 -19.86
C CYS A 287 10.24 -4.81 -19.51
N HIS A 288 9.26 -5.43 -18.85
CA HIS A 288 8.06 -4.74 -18.43
C HIS A 288 8.38 -3.65 -17.40
N ARG A 289 9.14 -3.96 -16.34
CA ARG A 289 9.58 -2.97 -15.35
C ARG A 289 10.45 -1.88 -15.96
N LYS A 290 11.27 -2.19 -16.97
CA LYS A 290 12.07 -1.18 -17.69
C LYS A 290 11.21 -0.07 -18.30
N ILE A 291 10.06 -0.40 -18.87
CA ILE A 291 9.13 0.58 -19.45
C ILE A 291 8.58 1.55 -18.38
N HIS A 292 8.36 1.05 -17.16
CA HIS A 292 7.76 1.82 -16.07
C HIS A 292 8.77 2.58 -15.20
N LEU A 293 9.97 2.02 -15.00
CA LEU A 293 10.88 2.42 -13.91
C LEU A 293 12.26 2.91 -14.38
N ALA A 294 12.68 2.63 -15.61
CA ALA A 294 13.98 3.10 -16.09
C ALA A 294 14.01 4.62 -16.27
N ASP A 295 15.18 5.20 -16.55
CA ASP A 295 15.26 6.60 -16.94
C ASP A 295 14.54 6.86 -18.28
N ASP A 296 14.25 8.13 -18.58
CA ASP A 296 13.46 8.48 -19.76
C ASP A 296 14.14 8.09 -21.09
N ALA A 297 15.48 8.06 -21.17
CA ALA A 297 16.17 7.67 -22.38
C ALA A 297 15.98 6.17 -22.64
N GLU A 298 16.17 5.33 -21.62
CA GLU A 298 15.94 3.90 -21.70
C GLU A 298 14.46 3.54 -21.92
N ARG A 299 13.55 4.21 -21.22
CA ARG A 299 12.10 4.03 -21.40
C ARG A 299 11.70 4.36 -22.82
N LYS A 300 12.14 5.51 -23.36
CA LYS A 300 11.80 5.96 -24.72
C LYS A 300 12.33 5.00 -25.78
N ALA A 301 13.58 4.54 -25.67
CA ALA A 301 14.14 3.54 -26.58
C ALA A 301 13.37 2.20 -26.53
N THR A 302 12.95 1.78 -25.34
CA THR A 302 12.16 0.56 -25.14
C THR A 302 10.77 0.68 -25.75
N VAL A 303 10.07 1.80 -25.51
CA VAL A 303 8.76 2.11 -26.09
C VAL A 303 8.85 2.26 -27.61
N GLU A 304 9.95 2.81 -28.15
CA GLU A 304 10.17 2.90 -29.60
C GLU A 304 10.26 1.51 -30.24
N LYS A 305 11.03 0.60 -29.64
CA LYS A 305 11.13 -0.79 -30.10
C LYS A 305 9.76 -1.47 -30.07
N ALA A 306 9.02 -1.31 -28.98
CA ALA A 306 7.67 -1.85 -28.82
C ALA A 306 6.70 -1.28 -29.88
N PHE A 307 6.78 0.03 -30.15
CA PHE A 307 5.97 0.69 -31.16
C PHE A 307 6.24 0.12 -32.56
N ARG A 308 7.51 -0.07 -32.93
CA ARG A 308 7.87 -0.68 -34.23
C ARG A 308 7.31 -2.09 -34.39
N LEU A 309 7.29 -2.89 -33.32
CA LEU A 309 6.73 -4.25 -33.33
C LEU A 309 5.21 -4.25 -33.56
N LYS A 310 4.48 -3.32 -32.92
CA LYS A 310 3.01 -3.25 -33.01
C LYS A 310 2.49 -2.33 -34.11
N ALA A 311 3.35 -1.57 -34.79
CA ALA A 311 2.99 -0.54 -35.77
C ALA A 311 2.05 -1.03 -36.88
N LYS A 312 2.17 -2.30 -37.29
CA LYS A 312 1.29 -2.90 -38.32
C LYS A 312 -0.06 -3.38 -37.78
N GLY A 313 -0.12 -3.77 -36.50
CA GLY A 313 -1.32 -4.33 -35.88
C GLY A 313 -2.28 -3.28 -35.33
N LEU A 314 -1.78 -2.15 -34.82
CA LEU A 314 -2.64 -1.09 -34.27
C LEU A 314 -3.66 -0.54 -35.29
N PRO A 315 -3.30 -0.25 -36.56
CA PRO A 315 -4.25 0.28 -37.53
C PRO A 315 -5.38 -0.70 -37.90
N THR A 316 -5.16 -2.02 -37.85
CA THR A 316 -6.21 -3.01 -38.15
C THR A 316 -7.33 -2.97 -37.12
N ARG A 317 -7.05 -2.43 -35.92
CA ARG A 317 -7.99 -2.17 -34.83
C ARG A 317 -8.53 -0.73 -34.81
N GLY A 318 -8.14 0.09 -35.80
CA GLY A 318 -8.50 1.51 -35.86
C GLY A 318 -7.71 2.39 -34.88
N ILE A 319 -6.65 1.87 -34.27
CA ILE A 319 -5.78 2.61 -33.36
C ILE A 319 -4.72 3.32 -34.20
N HIS A 320 -5.02 4.57 -34.59
CA HIS A 320 -4.10 5.40 -35.36
C HIS A 320 -3.31 6.32 -34.42
N ILE A 321 -2.03 6.01 -34.22
CA ILE A 321 -1.13 6.77 -33.36
C ILE A 321 0.29 6.74 -33.93
N ASP A 322 0.95 7.89 -33.96
CA ASP A 322 2.37 8.00 -34.30
C ASP A 322 3.26 7.94 -33.05
N PHE A 323 4.57 7.75 -33.27
CA PHE A 323 5.51 7.62 -32.16
C PHE A 323 5.59 8.90 -31.31
N LYS A 324 5.43 10.08 -31.92
CA LYS A 324 5.44 11.37 -31.22
C LYS A 324 4.27 11.47 -30.24
N ARG A 325 3.07 11.12 -30.68
CA ARG A 325 1.86 11.09 -29.85
C ARG A 325 1.98 10.04 -28.76
N LEU A 326 2.54 8.87 -29.08
CA LEU A 326 2.81 7.84 -28.07
C LEU A 326 3.73 8.37 -26.97
N CYS A 327 4.83 9.05 -27.32
CA CYS A 327 5.72 9.69 -26.35
C CYS A 327 4.99 10.67 -25.41
N GLN A 328 4.05 11.45 -25.95
CA GLN A 328 3.22 12.35 -25.13
C GLN A 328 2.32 11.59 -24.14
N LEU A 329 1.76 10.45 -24.55
CA LEU A 329 0.93 9.62 -23.67
C LEU A 329 1.72 9.02 -22.50
N TYR A 330 3.02 8.77 -22.70
CA TYR A 330 3.99 8.32 -21.69
C TYR A 330 4.63 9.47 -20.89
N SER A 331 4.32 10.72 -21.24
CA SER A 331 4.87 11.93 -20.61
C SER A 331 6.40 12.03 -20.67
N PHE A 332 7.01 11.60 -21.78
CA PHE A 332 8.44 11.84 -22.00
C PHE A 332 8.71 13.35 -22.19
N PRO A 333 9.84 13.88 -21.64
CA PRO A 333 10.26 15.23 -21.91
C PRO A 333 10.51 15.42 -23.42
N THR A 334 10.08 16.56 -23.93
CA THR A 334 10.21 16.94 -25.35
C THR A 334 11.62 17.32 -25.72
#